data_AF-A0A6G1DU34-F1
#
_entry.id   AF-A0A6G1DU34-F1
#
_cell.length_a   1.000
_cell.length_b   1.000
_cell.length_c   1.000
_cell.angle_alpha   90.00
_cell.angle_beta   90.00
_cell.angle_gamma   90.00
#
_symmetry.space_group_name_H-M   'P 1'
#
loop_
_entity.id
_entity.type
_entity.pdbx_description
1 polymer ?
#
loop_
_entity_poly.entity_id
_entity_poly.type
_entity_poly.pdbx_seq_one_letter_code
_entity_poly.pdbx_strand_id
1 'polypeptide(L)'
;MVGPDGVLATPLATEAEGVRFNFTNDLELDTTATHFMQLAFSADPSGRLLKYNVHTKETKVLHRNLQFPNGASMSKDGSFFVFAKEIAAG
;
A
#
# COMPACT_ATOMS: atom_id res chain seq x y z
N MET A 1 6.85 14.20 1.93
CA MET A 1 7.60 15.48 1.92
C MET A 1 7.25 16.19 0.62
N VAL A 2 6.80 17.44 0.69
CA VAL A 2 6.62 18.29 -0.51
C VAL A 2 8.01 18.80 -0.89
N GLY A 3 8.33 18.82 -2.19
CA GLY A 3 9.62 19.32 -2.66
C GLY A 3 9.87 20.80 -2.30
N PRO A 4 11.10 21.31 -2.46
CA PRO A 4 11.47 22.70 -2.12
C PRO A 4 10.52 23.75 -2.72
N ASP A 5 9.90 23.41 -3.84
CA ASP A 5 9.04 24.28 -4.64
C ASP A 5 7.58 24.33 -4.14
N GLY A 6 7.24 23.64 -3.04
CA GLY A 6 5.90 23.73 -2.45
C GLY A 6 4.78 23.07 -3.27
N VAL A 7 5.12 22.31 -4.32
CA VAL A 7 4.13 21.64 -5.17
C VAL A 7 3.40 20.55 -4.36
N LEU A 8 2.09 20.74 -4.18
CA LEU A 8 1.20 19.78 -3.53
C LEU A 8 1.38 18.38 -4.14
N ALA A 9 1.60 17.38 -3.28
CA ALA A 9 1.66 15.99 -3.70
C ALA A 9 0.34 15.60 -4.39
N THR A 10 0.43 15.05 -5.60
CA THR A 10 -0.75 14.55 -6.31
C THR A 10 -1.04 13.12 -5.84
N PRO A 11 -2.27 12.80 -5.38
CA PRO A 11 -2.61 11.44 -4.98
C PRO A 11 -2.59 10.50 -6.19
N LEU A 12 -1.96 9.33 -6.03
CA LEU A 12 -1.93 8.29 -7.06
C LEU A 12 -3.24 7.50 -7.14
N ALA A 13 -3.86 7.26 -5.98
CA ALA A 13 -5.16 6.62 -5.82
C ALA A 13 -5.75 6.99 -4.45
N THR A 14 -7.08 7.04 -4.36
CA THR A 14 -7.82 7.37 -3.13
C THR A 14 -8.76 6.25 -2.68
N GLU A 15 -8.98 5.25 -3.54
CA GLU A 15 -9.79 4.07 -3.27
C GLU A 15 -9.38 2.90 -4.16
N ALA A 16 -9.82 1.70 -3.77
CA ALA A 16 -9.77 0.49 -4.58
C ALA A 16 -11.02 -0.33 -4.27
N GLU A 17 -11.62 -0.94 -5.29
CA GLU A 17 -12.84 -1.78 -5.15
C GLU A 17 -13.99 -1.04 -4.45
N GLY A 18 -14.14 0.28 -4.70
CA GLY A 18 -15.18 1.11 -4.08
C GLY A 18 -14.99 1.40 -2.58
N VAL A 19 -13.86 0.99 -1.99
CA VAL A 19 -13.53 1.25 -0.58
C VAL A 19 -12.41 2.28 -0.51
N ARG A 20 -12.72 3.44 0.09
CA ARG A 20 -11.77 4.54 0.30
C ARG A 20 -10.59 4.14 1.17
N PHE A 21 -9.46 4.80 0.94
CA PHE A 21 -8.27 4.69 1.78
C PHE A 21 -8.43 5.62 2.98
N ASN A 22 -8.24 5.08 4.19
CA ASN A 22 -8.27 5.88 5.41
C ASN A 22 -6.85 6.33 5.82
N PHE A 23 -5.92 5.39 5.96
CA PHE A 23 -4.52 5.66 6.30
C PHE A 23 -3.62 4.64 5.62
N THR A 24 -2.71 5.09 4.75
CA THR A 24 -1.64 4.26 4.16
C THR A 24 -0.38 4.34 5.04
N ASN A 25 0.14 3.19 5.47
CA ASN A 25 1.26 3.04 6.39
C ASN A 25 2.61 2.98 5.67
N ASP A 26 2.78 2.02 4.75
CA ASP A 26 4.06 1.79 4.06
C ASP A 26 3.93 1.93 2.54
N LEU A 27 5.04 2.30 1.89
CA LEU A 27 5.17 2.54 0.45
C LEU A 27 6.50 2.01 -0.08
N GLU A 28 6.47 0.88 -0.77
CA GLU A 28 7.64 0.35 -1.48
C GLU A 28 7.55 0.68 -2.98
N LEU A 29 8.66 1.15 -3.57
CA LEU A 29 8.82 1.40 -4.99
C LEU A 29 9.62 0.28 -5.64
N ASP A 30 9.11 -0.31 -6.73
CA ASP A 30 9.93 -1.10 -7.62
C ASP A 30 10.39 -0.28 -8.85
N THR A 31 11.40 -0.78 -9.57
CA THR A 31 11.93 -0.16 -10.80
C THR A 31 10.94 -0.18 -11.97
N THR A 32 9.83 -0.92 -11.84
CA THR A 32 8.69 -0.92 -12.77
C THR A 32 7.60 0.07 -12.35
N ALA A 33 7.89 0.88 -11.33
CA ALA A 33 7.04 1.89 -10.74
C ALA A 33 5.70 1.33 -10.21
N THR A 34 5.78 0.13 -9.64
CA THR A 34 4.75 -0.41 -8.77
C THR A 34 4.87 0.19 -7.38
N HIS A 35 3.73 0.60 -6.81
CA HIS A 35 3.65 1.03 -5.42
C HIS A 35 2.86 0.03 -4.59
N PHE A 36 3.42 -0.39 -3.44
CA PHE A 36 2.70 -1.18 -2.45
C PHE A 36 2.19 -0.28 -1.34
N MET A 37 0.88 -0.18 -1.17
CA MET A 37 0.26 0.61 -0.11
C MET A 37 -0.42 -0.30 0.89
N GLN A 38 -0.24 0.00 2.17
CA GLN A 38 -0.71 -0.83 3.26
C GLN A 38 -1.62 -0.02 4.18
N LEU A 39 -2.90 -0.37 4.31
CA LEU A 39 -3.83 0.45 5.11
C LEU A 39 -3.78 0.07 6.60
N ALA A 40 -3.59 1.04 7.51
CA ALA A 40 -3.57 0.80 8.96
C ALA A 40 -4.28 1.91 9.75
N PHE A 41 -5.46 1.63 10.30
CA PHE A 41 -5.81 2.06 11.65
C PHE A 41 -6.97 1.21 12.18
N SER A 42 -6.85 0.79 13.45
CA SER A 42 -7.70 -0.12 14.22
C SER A 42 -7.44 -1.63 14.02
N ALA A 43 -7.79 -2.42 15.05
CA ALA A 43 -7.82 -3.88 15.03
C ALA A 43 -8.86 -4.45 14.04
N ASP A 44 -9.49 -3.58 13.23
CA ASP A 44 -10.41 -3.95 12.16
C ASP A 44 -9.62 -4.63 11.02
N PRO A 45 -10.05 -5.82 10.56
CA PRO A 45 -9.45 -6.50 9.42
C PRO A 45 -9.82 -5.82 8.08
N SER A 46 -9.87 -4.50 7.97
CA SER A 46 -10.07 -3.80 6.67
C SER A 46 -8.76 -3.46 5.96
N GLY A 47 -7.60 -3.79 6.57
CA GLY A 47 -6.29 -3.60 5.95
C GLY A 47 -6.15 -4.39 4.64
N ARG A 48 -5.54 -3.74 3.65
CA ARG A 48 -5.33 -4.29 2.30
C ARG A 48 -3.90 -4.05 1.85
N LEU A 49 -3.37 -5.02 1.12
CA LEU A 49 -2.16 -4.86 0.31
C LEU A 49 -2.57 -4.46 -1.10
N LEU A 50 -2.09 -3.29 -1.54
CA LEU A 50 -2.42 -2.74 -2.85
C LEU A 50 -1.22 -2.78 -3.78
N LYS A 51 -1.48 -2.86 -5.08
CA LYS A 51 -0.50 -2.69 -6.16
C LYS A 51 -0.98 -1.57 -7.07
N TYR A 52 -0.23 -0.48 -7.19
CA TYR A 52 -0.51 0.59 -8.15
C TYR A 52 0.45 0.51 -9.33
N ASN A 53 -0.06 0.56 -10.56
CA ASN A 53 0.76 0.65 -11.78
C ASN A 53 0.78 2.11 -12.29
N VAL A 54 1.95 2.75 -12.32
CA VAL A 54 2.03 4.17 -12.76
C VAL A 54 1.74 4.40 -14.23
N HIS A 55 1.88 3.38 -15.09
CA HIS A 55 1.66 3.52 -16.53
C HIS A 55 0.17 3.43 -16.85
N THR A 56 -0.52 2.46 -16.25
CA THR A 56 -1.97 2.25 -16.46
C THR A 56 -2.83 3.06 -15.49
N LYS A 57 -2.23 3.61 -14.42
CA LYS A 57 -2.92 4.28 -13.31
C LYS A 57 -3.90 3.37 -12.56
N GLU A 58 -3.74 2.06 -12.70
CA GLU A 58 -4.62 1.06 -12.10
C GLU A 58 -4.15 0.68 -10.69
N THR A 59 -5.08 0.63 -9.74
CA THR A 59 -4.86 0.08 -8.40
C THR A 59 -5.53 -1.28 -8.28
N LYS A 60 -4.76 -2.31 -7.91
CA LYS A 60 -5.24 -3.67 -7.64
C LYS A 60 -5.10 -4.02 -6.17
N VAL A 61 -6.08 -4.74 -5.63
CA VAL A 61 -5.97 -5.35 -4.29
C VAL A 61 -5.33 -6.72 -4.44
N LEU A 62 -4.16 -6.91 -3.83
CA LEU A 62 -3.45 -8.20 -3.83
C LEU A 62 -3.86 -9.09 -2.66
N HIS A 63 -4.09 -8.48 -1.49
CA HIS A 63 -4.50 -9.20 -0.30
C HIS A 63 -5.43 -8.35 0.57
N ARG A 64 -6.33 -9.02 1.31
CA ARG A 64 -7.39 -8.42 2.14
C ARG A 64 -7.29 -8.94 3.56
N ASN A 65 -8.03 -8.31 4.46
CA ASN A 65 -8.20 -8.77 5.83
C ASN A 65 -6.89 -8.80 6.62
N LEU A 66 -6.03 -7.82 6.36
CA LEU A 66 -4.78 -7.65 7.09
C LEU A 66 -5.05 -6.86 8.37
N GLN A 67 -4.77 -7.46 9.51
CA GLN A 67 -4.75 -6.78 10.80
C GLN A 67 -3.35 -6.23 11.05
N PHE A 68 -3.30 -4.92 11.30
CA PHE A 68 -2.09 -4.17 11.61
C PHE A 68 -0.83 -4.63 10.85
N PRO A 69 -0.86 -4.65 9.51
CA PRO A 69 0.36 -4.92 8.77
C PRO A 69 1.40 -3.83 9.12
N ASN A 70 2.68 -4.17 9.21
CA ASN A 70 3.73 -3.21 9.48
C ASN A 70 5.02 -3.65 8.78
N GLY A 71 5.43 -2.91 7.77
CA GLY A 71 6.60 -3.22 6.96
C GLY A 71 6.27 -4.11 5.75
N ALA A 72 6.70 -3.63 4.59
CA ALA A 72 6.60 -4.26 3.30
C ALA A 72 7.97 -4.23 2.59
N SER A 73 8.34 -5.29 1.88
CA SER A 73 9.53 -5.28 1.02
C SER A 73 9.38 -6.16 -0.19
N MET A 74 9.87 -5.67 -1.33
CA MET A 74 9.88 -6.39 -2.60
C MET A 74 11.28 -6.96 -2.88
N SER A 75 11.33 -8.19 -3.38
CA SER A 75 12.55 -8.78 -3.94
C SER A 75 13.16 -7.90 -5.05
N LYS A 76 14.48 -7.93 -5.22
CA LYS A 76 15.17 -7.09 -6.23
C LYS A 76 14.70 -7.35 -7.67
N ASP A 77 14.28 -8.56 -7.97
CA ASP A 77 13.78 -8.96 -9.28
C ASP A 77 12.24 -8.87 -9.41
N GLY A 78 11.56 -8.39 -8.37
CA GLY A 78 10.11 -8.22 -8.36
C GLY A 78 9.31 -9.52 -8.28
N SER A 79 9.97 -10.66 -8.05
CA SER A 79 9.34 -11.99 -8.07
C SER A 79 8.51 -12.30 -6.82
N PHE A 80 8.88 -11.76 -5.66
CA PHE A 80 8.14 -11.96 -4.41
C PHE A 80 8.12 -10.72 -3.53
N PHE A 81 7.06 -10.63 -2.73
CA PHE A 81 6.82 -9.57 -1.77
C PHE A 81 6.64 -10.15 -0.37
N VAL A 82 7.29 -9.56 0.62
CA VAL A 82 7.19 -9.95 2.03
C VAL A 82 6.59 -8.79 2.81
N PHE A 83 5.66 -9.09 3.70
CA PHE A 83 5.14 -8.12 4.66
C PHE A 83 4.92 -8.79 6.01
N ALA A 84 5.04 -8.01 7.09
CA ALA A 84 4.66 -8.48 8.40
C ALA A 84 3.21 -8.08 8.71
N LYS A 85 2.52 -8.94 9.45
CA LYS A 85 1.21 -8.66 10.02
C LYS A 85 1.21 -9.00 11.49
N GLU A 86 0.47 -8.22 12.27
CA GLU A 86 0.14 -8.65 13.62
C GLU A 86 -0.91 -9.77 13.53
N ILE A 87 -0.73 -10.80 14.35
CA ILE A 87 -1.75 -11.81 14.58
C ILE A 87 -2.30 -11.51 15.96
N ALA A 88 -3.53 -11.01 16.05
CA ALA A 88 -4.18 -10.88 17.35
C ALA A 88 -4.27 -12.28 18.00
N ALA A 89 -3.71 -12.42 19.20
CA ALA A 89 -3.92 -13.61 20.02
C ALA A 89 -5.39 -13.61 20.46
N GLY A 90 -6.08 -14.73 20.24
CA GLY A 90 -7.48 -14.94 20.62
C GLY A 90 -7.68 -15.02 22.13
#